data_AF-A0A8H7P9J6-F1
#
_entry.id   AF-A0A8H7P9J6-F1
#
_cell.length_a   1.000
_cell.length_b   1.000
_cell.length_c   1.000
_cell.angle_alpha   90.00
_cell.angle_beta   90.00
_cell.angle_gamma   90.00
#
_symmetry.space_group_name_H-M   'P 1'
#
loop_
_entity.id
_entity.type
_entity.pdbx_description
1 polymer ?
#
loop_
_entity_poly.entity_id
_entity_poly.type
_entity_poly.pdbx_seq_one_letter_code
_entity_poly.pdbx_strand_id
1 'polypeptide(L)'
;MSYVVKWGRERLHFPLPPPDTKLAAIRHQLAEYTQLPAQSFKLIHAGAVMKDDNAPLSAYGLKPNSTIALVGGGESPPSSTKRSRKHAEKSTSAERTEASTVAQIQGELDAVRNNLLPDVDEFLTALEPGATSTSTAPAPAPAQTTGLRQNQLGGRQQDLALEHVRLGELLLQALLRLDAITTEGEWEDARRERKGAVKEVQALLDRLDGGWRARKAQRA
;
A
#
# COMPACT_ATOMS: atom_id res chain seq x y z
N MET A 1 -12.58 -32.58 33.78
CA MET A 1 -13.30 -31.31 33.55
C MET A 1 -13.05 -30.87 32.12
N SER A 2 -14.05 -30.42 31.37
CA SER A 2 -13.93 -30.10 29.93
C SER A 2 -14.23 -28.62 29.66
N TYR A 3 -13.85 -28.13 28.47
CA TYR A 3 -14.24 -26.83 27.95
C TYR A 3 -14.96 -26.99 26.61
N VAL A 4 -15.77 -26.00 26.24
CA VAL A 4 -16.57 -25.99 25.01
C VAL A 4 -15.97 -25.01 24.02
N VAL A 5 -15.75 -25.43 22.79
CA VAL A 5 -15.32 -24.59 21.68
C VAL A 5 -16.45 -24.44 20.67
N LYS A 6 -16.92 -23.22 20.48
CA LYS A 6 -17.92 -22.86 19.47
C LYS A 6 -17.20 -22.56 18.17
N TRP A 7 -17.41 -23.37 17.14
CA TRP A 7 -16.87 -23.15 15.80
C TRP A 7 -18.02 -23.06 14.80
N GLY A 8 -18.31 -21.85 14.32
CA GLY A 8 -19.47 -21.61 13.45
C GLY A 8 -20.79 -22.05 14.11
N ARG A 9 -21.38 -23.14 13.61
CA ARG A 9 -22.61 -23.76 14.14
C ARG A 9 -22.35 -24.95 15.06
N GLU A 10 -21.10 -25.42 15.14
CA GLU A 10 -20.72 -26.60 15.91
C GLU A 10 -20.20 -26.23 17.30
N ARG A 11 -20.35 -27.17 18.24
CA ARG A 11 -19.85 -27.06 19.61
C ARG A 11 -19.02 -28.30 19.93
N LEU A 12 -17.73 -28.10 20.05
CA LEU A 12 -16.75 -29.15 20.29
C LEU A 12 -16.41 -29.18 21.77
N HIS A 13 -16.29 -30.37 22.35
CA HIS A 13 -15.97 -30.56 23.76
C HIS A 13 -14.58 -31.16 23.89
N PHE A 14 -13.70 -30.46 24.61
CA PHE A 14 -12.32 -30.90 24.81
C PHE A 14 -11.99 -31.05 26.30
N PRO A 15 -11.13 -32.01 26.68
CA PRO A 15 -10.68 -32.13 28.06
C PRO A 15 -9.83 -30.91 28.43
N LEU A 16 -10.12 -30.29 29.58
CA LEU A 16 -9.37 -29.13 30.06
C LEU A 16 -7.99 -29.59 30.55
N PRO A 17 -6.89 -29.15 29.92
CA PRO A 17 -5.55 -29.43 30.42
C PRO A 17 -5.25 -28.60 31.68
N PRO A 18 -4.18 -28.91 32.43
CA PRO A 18 -3.81 -28.19 33.64
C PRO A 18 -3.71 -26.67 33.43
N PRO A 19 -3.99 -25.85 34.46
CA PRO A 19 -4.02 -24.38 34.36
C PRO A 19 -2.69 -23.73 33.95
N ASP A 20 -1.57 -24.42 34.16
CA ASP A 20 -0.22 -24.03 33.72
C ASP A 20 0.06 -24.32 32.24
N THR A 21 -0.85 -25.04 31.57
CA THR A 21 -0.70 -25.34 30.16
C THR A 21 -0.78 -24.06 29.34
N LYS A 22 0.08 -23.93 28.34
CA LYS A 22 0.11 -22.79 27.43
C LYS A 22 -1.08 -22.83 26.47
N LEU A 23 -1.56 -21.64 26.09
CA LEU A 23 -2.59 -21.51 25.06
C LEU A 23 -2.20 -22.19 23.73
N ALA A 24 -0.91 -22.22 23.39
CA ALA A 24 -0.37 -22.92 22.24
C ALA A 24 -0.85 -24.38 22.14
N ALA A 25 -0.92 -25.12 23.26
CA ALA A 25 -1.30 -26.53 23.25
C ALA A 25 -2.77 -26.71 22.85
N ILE A 26 -3.67 -25.87 23.40
CA ILE A 26 -5.08 -25.85 22.99
C ILE A 26 -5.20 -25.43 21.53
N ARG A 27 -4.41 -24.44 21.10
CA ARG A 27 -4.43 -23.97 19.72
C ARG A 27 -3.98 -25.04 18.72
N HIS A 28 -2.93 -25.79 19.05
CA HIS A 28 -2.49 -26.94 18.24
C HIS A 28 -3.55 -28.04 18.20
N GLN A 29 -4.14 -28.40 19.33
CA GLN A 29 -5.20 -29.40 19.41
C GLN A 29 -6.43 -29.01 18.59
N LEU A 30 -6.81 -27.73 18.61
CA LEU A 30 -7.92 -27.22 17.79
C LEU A 30 -7.56 -27.13 16.31
N ALA A 31 -6.33 -26.79 15.97
CA ALA A 31 -5.84 -26.79 14.59
C ALA A 31 -5.88 -28.20 13.99
N GLU A 32 -5.44 -29.20 14.75
CA GLU A 32 -5.48 -30.60 14.34
C GLU A 32 -6.92 -31.11 14.16
N TYR A 33 -7.83 -30.73 15.07
CA TYR A 33 -9.23 -31.15 14.98
C TYR A 33 -10.00 -30.44 13.85
N THR A 34 -9.83 -29.12 13.71
CA THR A 34 -10.56 -28.32 12.70
C THR A 34 -9.89 -28.34 11.33
N GLN A 35 -8.68 -28.92 11.22
CA GLN A 35 -7.83 -28.88 10.03
C GLN A 35 -7.52 -27.45 9.55
N LEU A 36 -7.59 -26.48 10.46
CA LEU A 36 -7.25 -25.09 10.19
C LEU A 36 -5.84 -24.80 10.69
N PRO A 37 -5.03 -24.03 9.93
CA PRO A 37 -3.74 -23.58 10.44
C PRO A 37 -3.88 -22.87 11.79
N ALA A 38 -3.04 -23.19 12.77
CA ALA A 38 -3.09 -22.56 14.10
C ALA A 38 -3.20 -21.02 14.04
N GLN A 39 -2.57 -20.39 13.04
CA GLN A 39 -2.55 -18.94 12.86
C GLN A 39 -3.77 -18.38 12.09
N SER A 40 -4.58 -19.21 11.43
CA SER A 40 -5.70 -18.76 10.59
C SER A 40 -7.00 -18.53 11.37
N PHE A 41 -7.07 -18.99 12.62
CA PHE A 41 -8.21 -18.81 13.50
C PHE A 41 -7.82 -18.08 14.79
N LYS A 42 -8.80 -17.36 15.33
CA LYS A 42 -8.72 -16.61 16.59
C LYS A 42 -9.57 -17.30 17.63
N LEU A 43 -9.05 -17.37 18.86
CA LEU A 43 -9.76 -17.90 20.02
C LEU A 43 -10.29 -16.73 20.84
N ILE A 44 -11.57 -16.75 21.19
CA ILE A 44 -12.24 -15.69 21.93
C ILE A 44 -12.86 -16.30 23.18
N HIS A 45 -12.50 -15.80 24.36
CA HIS A 45 -13.05 -16.25 25.63
C HIS A 45 -13.45 -15.02 26.45
N ALA A 46 -14.66 -15.05 27.03
CA ALA A 46 -15.21 -13.94 27.82
C ALA A 46 -15.15 -12.55 27.14
N GLY A 47 -15.25 -12.49 25.81
CA GLY A 47 -15.17 -11.26 25.03
C GLY A 47 -13.75 -10.78 24.71
N ALA A 48 -12.72 -11.44 25.22
CA ALA A 48 -11.32 -11.16 24.91
C ALA A 48 -10.78 -12.12 23.84
N VAL A 49 -10.06 -11.59 22.86
CA VAL A 49 -9.34 -12.40 21.88
C VAL A 49 -8.04 -12.87 22.51
N MET A 50 -7.89 -14.18 22.65
CA MET A 50 -6.68 -14.80 23.15
C MET A 50 -5.65 -14.88 22.01
N LYS A 51 -4.55 -14.13 22.15
CA LYS A 51 -3.53 -13.97 21.09
C LYS A 51 -2.15 -14.45 21.46
N ASP A 52 -1.83 -14.44 22.74
CA ASP A 52 -0.53 -14.89 23.23
C ASP A 52 -0.58 -16.38 23.51
N ASP A 53 0.04 -17.14 22.60
CA ASP A 53 0.18 -18.59 22.66
C ASP A 53 1.11 -19.04 23.81
N ASN A 54 1.97 -18.15 24.33
CA ASN A 54 2.87 -18.46 25.44
C ASN A 54 2.25 -18.24 26.83
N ALA A 55 1.16 -17.49 26.91
CA ALA A 55 0.49 -17.25 28.18
C ALA A 55 -0.25 -18.52 28.66
N PRO A 56 -0.22 -18.80 29.98
CA PRO A 56 -0.95 -19.92 30.57
C PRO A 56 -2.46 -19.68 30.47
N LEU A 57 -3.24 -20.75 30.42
CA LEU A 57 -4.71 -20.66 30.39
C LEU A 57 -5.28 -19.87 31.58
N SER A 58 -4.59 -19.92 32.71
CA SER A 58 -4.90 -19.13 33.91
C SER A 58 -4.89 -17.61 33.66
N ALA A 59 -3.98 -17.11 32.82
CA ALA A 59 -3.88 -15.69 32.50
C ALA A 59 -5.11 -15.15 31.76
N TYR A 60 -5.82 -16.04 31.07
CA TYR A 60 -7.05 -15.73 30.36
C TYR A 60 -8.32 -16.09 31.16
N GLY A 61 -8.19 -16.55 32.40
CA GLY A 61 -9.32 -16.91 33.24
C GLY A 61 -10.08 -18.15 32.75
N LEU A 62 -9.42 -19.07 32.03
CA LEU A 62 -10.04 -20.31 31.61
C LEU A 62 -10.31 -21.23 32.80
N LYS A 63 -11.59 -21.42 33.08
CA LYS A 63 -12.12 -22.33 34.10
C LYS A 63 -12.72 -23.59 33.49
N PRO A 64 -12.89 -24.66 34.27
CA PRO A 64 -13.77 -25.78 33.94
C PRO A 64 -15.13 -25.30 33.40
N ASN A 65 -15.60 -25.88 32.29
CA ASN A 65 -16.83 -25.50 31.57
C ASN A 65 -16.79 -24.12 30.89
N SER A 66 -15.60 -23.54 30.70
CA SER A 66 -15.43 -22.33 29.90
C SER A 66 -15.86 -22.54 28.45
N THR A 67 -16.44 -21.49 27.86
CA THR A 67 -16.78 -21.46 26.43
C THR A 67 -15.78 -20.58 25.69
N ILE A 68 -15.10 -21.15 24.70
CA ILE A 68 -14.21 -20.46 23.76
C ILE A 68 -14.94 -20.38 22.41
N ALA A 69 -14.88 -19.26 21.71
CA ALA A 69 -15.32 -19.17 20.32
C ALA A 69 -14.11 -19.19 19.39
N LEU A 70 -14.15 -20.05 18.38
CA LEU A 70 -13.14 -20.15 17.33
C LEU A 70 -13.67 -19.42 16.10
N VAL A 71 -12.94 -18.39 15.66
CA VAL A 71 -13.32 -17.50 14.55
C VAL A 71 -12.17 -17.38 13.54
N GLY A 72 -12.39 -17.87 12.32
CA GLY A 72 -11.42 -17.87 11.22
C GLY A 72 -11.24 -19.27 10.63
N GLY A 73 -10.98 -19.35 9.31
CA GLY A 73 -10.89 -20.62 8.58
C GLY A 73 -11.36 -20.56 7.12
N GLY A 74 -10.98 -19.52 6.37
CA GLY A 74 -11.18 -19.44 4.93
C GLY A 74 -9.84 -19.54 4.21
N GLU A 75 -9.62 -20.67 3.54
CA GLU A 75 -8.66 -20.99 2.48
C GLU A 75 -7.57 -19.95 2.10
N SER A 76 -6.30 -20.30 2.31
CA SER A 76 -5.17 -19.96 1.43
C SER A 76 -3.97 -20.88 1.69
N PRO A 77 -3.42 -21.59 0.68
CA PRO A 77 -2.29 -22.51 0.79
C PRO A 77 -0.92 -21.77 0.88
N PRO A 78 0.20 -22.49 1.13
CA PRO A 78 1.29 -21.97 1.96
C PRO A 78 2.36 -21.23 1.15
N SER A 79 2.72 -20.02 1.60
CA SER A 79 4.03 -19.43 1.32
C SER A 79 4.85 -19.39 2.60
N SER A 80 5.57 -20.46 2.86
CA SER A 80 6.62 -20.48 3.87
C SER A 80 7.91 -19.89 3.27
N THR A 81 8.02 -18.56 3.23
CA THR A 81 9.35 -17.92 3.27
C THR A 81 9.28 -16.55 3.98
N LYS A 82 9.69 -16.58 5.26
CA LYS A 82 10.40 -15.50 5.99
C LYS A 82 9.71 -14.13 6.14
N ARG A 83 8.98 -13.94 7.23
CA ARG A 83 9.46 -13.24 8.44
C ARG A 83 8.32 -12.97 9.42
N SER A 84 8.58 -13.32 10.66
CA SER A 84 7.91 -12.88 11.87
C SER A 84 7.29 -11.48 11.76
N ARG A 85 5.96 -11.39 11.77
CA ARG A 85 5.26 -10.19 12.25
C ARG A 85 4.10 -10.60 13.13
N LYS A 86 4.34 -10.44 14.43
CA LYS A 86 3.33 -10.41 15.48
C LYS A 86 2.26 -9.37 15.17
N HIS A 87 1.04 -9.73 15.56
CA HIS A 87 -0.10 -8.88 15.84
C HIS A 87 0.20 -7.67 16.74
N ALA A 88 -0.47 -6.55 16.46
CA ALA A 88 -1.34 -5.80 17.39
C ALA A 88 -2.12 -4.79 16.52
N GLU A 89 -3.38 -5.05 16.18
CA GLU A 89 -4.56 -4.60 16.91
C GLU A 89 -4.69 -3.07 17.06
N LYS A 90 -5.80 -2.60 16.50
CA LYS A 90 -6.41 -1.29 16.66
C LYS A 90 -6.68 -1.06 18.15
N SER A 91 -5.83 -0.28 18.80
CA SER A 91 -6.10 0.48 20.01
C SER A 91 -5.15 1.67 19.96
N THR A 92 -5.73 2.87 19.94
CA THR A 92 -5.15 4.16 20.37
C THR A 92 -3.65 4.14 20.67
N SER A 93 -2.89 4.87 19.85
CA SER A 93 -1.42 5.00 19.96
C SER A 93 -0.65 3.75 19.53
N ALA A 94 -0.82 3.33 18.27
CA ALA A 94 0.27 2.60 17.63
C ALA A 94 1.48 3.53 17.66
N GLU A 95 2.56 3.15 18.34
CA GLU A 95 3.88 3.75 18.16
C GLU A 95 4.12 3.84 16.66
N ARG A 96 3.93 5.03 16.09
CA ARG A 96 4.50 5.37 14.78
C ARG A 96 5.97 5.10 14.95
N THR A 97 6.44 3.99 14.39
CA THR A 97 7.87 3.70 14.37
C THR A 97 8.47 4.49 13.22
N GLU A 98 9.72 4.89 13.38
CA GLU A 98 10.49 5.53 12.31
C GLU A 98 10.43 4.70 11.02
N ALA A 99 10.61 3.38 11.12
CA ALA A 99 10.54 2.47 9.98
C ALA A 99 9.17 2.47 9.28
N SER A 100 8.07 2.56 10.03
CA SER A 100 6.73 2.64 9.42
C SER A 100 6.53 3.97 8.70
N THR A 101 7.07 5.06 9.24
CA THR A 101 7.00 6.39 8.63
C THR A 101 7.86 6.46 7.37
N VAL A 102 9.07 5.87 7.41
CA VAL A 102 9.95 5.71 6.24
C VAL A 102 9.26 4.89 5.15
N ALA A 103 8.66 3.75 5.49
CA ALA A 103 7.94 2.92 4.52
C ALA A 103 6.75 3.66 3.89
N GLN A 104 6.06 4.52 4.65
CA GLN A 104 4.99 5.36 4.12
C GLN A 104 5.54 6.40 3.12
N ILE A 105 6.65 7.06 3.45
CA ILE A 105 7.31 8.02 2.54
C ILE A 105 7.74 7.32 1.25
N GLN A 106 8.35 6.14 1.36
CA GLN A 106 8.80 5.35 0.21
C GLN A 106 7.62 4.92 -0.66
N GLY A 107 6.53 4.46 -0.07
CA GLY A 107 5.32 4.08 -0.81
C GLY A 107 4.72 5.24 -1.61
N GLU A 108 4.68 6.45 -1.04
CA GLU A 108 4.21 7.64 -1.77
C GLU A 108 5.18 8.00 -2.92
N LEU A 109 6.49 7.90 -2.70
CA LEU A 109 7.49 8.17 -3.73
C LEU A 109 7.45 7.15 -4.87
N ASP A 110 7.28 5.87 -4.55
CA ASP A 110 7.13 4.81 -5.53
C ASP A 110 5.82 4.97 -6.33
N ALA A 111 4.74 5.44 -5.70
CA ALA A 111 3.52 5.79 -6.43
C ALA A 111 3.75 6.91 -7.46
N VAL A 112 4.55 7.93 -7.11
CA VAL A 112 4.95 8.98 -8.06
C VAL A 112 5.78 8.39 -9.20
N ARG A 113 6.78 7.56 -8.88
CA ARG A 113 7.64 6.94 -9.90
C ARG A 113 6.89 6.03 -10.86
N ASN A 114 5.94 5.25 -10.36
CA ASN A 114 5.23 4.26 -11.18
C ASN A 114 4.09 4.86 -12.00
N ASN A 115 3.53 6.01 -11.60
CA ASN A 115 2.38 6.60 -12.27
C ASN A 115 2.68 7.95 -12.92
N LEU A 116 3.39 8.85 -12.23
CA LEU A 116 3.58 10.23 -12.71
C LEU A 116 4.85 10.41 -13.53
N LEU A 117 5.93 9.70 -13.20
CA LEU A 117 7.17 9.76 -13.97
C LEU A 117 6.98 9.35 -15.45
N PRO A 118 6.33 8.20 -15.78
CA PRO A 118 6.11 7.84 -17.19
C PRO A 118 5.24 8.87 -17.91
N ASP A 119 4.18 9.36 -17.28
CA ASP A 119 3.29 10.37 -17.87
C ASP A 119 4.03 11.69 -18.14
N VAL A 120 4.91 12.12 -17.23
CA VAL A 120 5.76 13.32 -17.44
C VAL A 120 6.76 13.09 -18.57
N ASP A 121 7.41 11.92 -18.64
CA ASP A 121 8.34 11.60 -19.74
C ASP A 121 7.64 11.55 -21.10
N GLU A 122 6.47 10.93 -21.17
CA GLU A 122 5.63 10.88 -22.37
C GLU A 122 5.19 12.29 -22.78
N PHE A 123 4.74 13.10 -21.82
CA PHE A 123 4.38 14.49 -22.05
C PHE A 123 5.55 15.31 -22.60
N LEU A 124 6.73 15.23 -21.96
CA LEU A 124 7.92 15.95 -22.42
C LEU A 124 8.36 15.51 -23.82
N THR A 125 8.25 14.21 -24.12
CA THR A 125 8.50 13.66 -25.46
C THR A 125 7.50 14.23 -26.48
N ALA A 126 6.23 14.38 -26.11
CA ALA A 126 5.20 14.99 -26.95
C ALA A 126 5.39 16.49 -27.17
N LEU A 127 6.10 17.20 -26.28
CA LEU A 127 6.46 18.61 -26.45
C LEU A 127 7.59 18.83 -27.46
N GLU A 128 8.47 17.84 -27.70
CA GLU A 128 9.57 17.98 -28.65
C GLU A 128 9.05 18.14 -30.09
N PRO A 129 9.43 19.22 -30.79
CA PRO A 129 8.90 19.53 -32.13
C PRO A 129 9.38 18.58 -33.25
N GLY A 130 9.98 17.44 -32.95
CA GLY A 130 10.57 16.51 -33.92
C GLY A 130 10.27 15.01 -33.76
N ALA A 131 9.57 14.58 -32.70
CA ALA A 131 9.41 13.13 -32.40
C ALA A 131 8.34 12.39 -33.24
N THR A 132 7.74 13.02 -34.26
CA THR A 132 6.98 12.29 -35.27
C THR A 132 7.92 11.76 -36.36
N SER A 133 8.68 10.69 -36.11
CA SER A 133 9.28 9.82 -37.15
C SER A 133 9.93 8.54 -36.58
N THR A 134 9.22 7.75 -35.76
CA THR A 134 9.60 6.34 -35.50
C THR A 134 8.37 5.44 -35.58
N SER A 135 7.77 5.40 -36.77
CA SER A 135 7.03 4.23 -37.25
C SER A 135 7.32 4.08 -38.75
N THR A 136 8.02 3.01 -39.06
CA THR A 136 8.45 2.55 -40.38
C THR A 136 7.29 2.50 -41.39
N ALA A 137 7.32 3.35 -42.43
CA ALA A 137 6.74 3.08 -43.75
C ALA A 137 7.23 4.13 -44.79
N PRO A 138 7.65 3.73 -46.00
CA PRO A 138 8.10 4.65 -47.04
C PRO A 138 6.91 5.34 -47.74
N ALA A 139 7.16 6.56 -48.23
CA ALA A 139 6.27 7.46 -48.98
C ALA A 139 5.61 6.79 -50.22
N PRO A 140 4.51 7.32 -50.82
CA PRO A 140 4.51 8.67 -51.41
C PRO A 140 3.20 9.49 -51.39
N ALA A 141 3.37 10.79 -51.61
CA ALA A 141 2.57 11.68 -52.49
C ALA A 141 1.92 12.91 -51.83
N PRO A 142 2.08 14.11 -52.46
CA PRO A 142 1.61 15.38 -51.93
C PRO A 142 0.20 15.72 -52.44
N ALA A 143 -0.55 16.45 -51.62
CA ALA A 143 -1.45 17.55 -51.96
C ALA A 143 -2.78 17.51 -51.16
N GLN A 144 -3.17 18.71 -50.72
CA GLN A 144 -4.52 19.12 -50.30
C GLN A 144 -4.96 18.74 -48.86
N THR A 145 -4.63 19.56 -47.84
CA THR A 145 -5.48 19.81 -46.64
C THR A 145 -4.95 20.99 -45.79
N THR A 146 -4.74 22.18 -46.35
CA THR A 146 -4.17 23.30 -45.56
C THR A 146 -5.13 23.81 -44.45
N GLY A 147 -6.45 23.57 -44.55
CA GLY A 147 -7.45 24.04 -43.58
C GLY A 147 -7.73 23.11 -42.39
N LEU A 148 -7.75 21.78 -42.58
CA LEU A 148 -8.08 20.83 -41.51
C LEU A 148 -6.92 20.62 -40.51
N ARG A 149 -5.68 20.83 -40.97
CA ARG A 149 -4.47 20.69 -40.15
C ARG A 149 -4.38 21.76 -39.06
N GLN A 150 -4.86 22.97 -39.33
CA GLN A 150 -4.80 24.07 -38.36
C GLN A 150 -5.72 23.82 -37.15
N ASN A 151 -6.89 23.23 -37.38
CA ASN A 151 -7.83 22.87 -36.30
C ASN A 151 -7.32 21.70 -35.45
N GLN A 152 -6.64 20.72 -36.06
CA GLN A 152 -6.02 19.61 -35.32
C GLN A 152 -4.78 20.03 -34.52
N LEU A 153 -4.00 20.98 -35.01
CA LEU A 153 -2.86 21.56 -34.28
C LEU A 153 -3.32 22.36 -33.05
N GLY A 154 -4.43 23.09 -33.17
CA GLY A 154 -5.06 23.81 -32.07
C GLY A 154 -5.63 22.89 -30.98
N GLY A 155 -6.33 21.81 -31.38
CA GLY A 155 -6.85 20.79 -30.45
C GLY A 155 -5.73 20.10 -29.67
N ARG A 156 -4.70 19.59 -30.36
CA ARG A 156 -3.55 18.94 -29.73
C ARG A 156 -2.81 19.87 -28.76
N GLN A 157 -2.79 21.18 -29.02
CA GLN A 157 -2.19 22.14 -28.11
C GLN A 157 -3.03 22.37 -26.84
N GLN A 158 -4.36 22.36 -26.96
CA GLN A 158 -5.24 22.43 -25.81
C GLN A 158 -5.13 21.15 -24.97
N ASP A 159 -5.04 19.98 -25.60
CA ASP A 159 -4.81 18.70 -24.91
C ASP A 159 -3.50 18.72 -24.12
N LEU A 160 -2.40 19.17 -24.73
CA LEU A 160 -1.11 19.30 -24.03
C LEU A 160 -1.16 20.33 -22.88
N ALA A 161 -1.95 21.41 -23.01
CA ALA A 161 -2.11 22.38 -21.93
C ALA A 161 -2.89 21.79 -20.75
N LEU A 162 -3.93 21.01 -21.04
CA LEU A 162 -4.72 20.30 -20.01
C LEU A 162 -3.88 19.21 -19.33
N GLU A 163 -3.06 18.48 -20.08
CA GLU A 163 -2.12 17.50 -19.53
C GLU A 163 -1.07 18.15 -18.63
N HIS A 164 -0.50 19.29 -19.03
CA HIS A 164 0.43 20.06 -18.19
C HIS A 164 -0.19 20.41 -16.84
N VAL A 165 -1.41 20.95 -16.84
CA VAL A 165 -2.12 21.31 -15.60
C VAL A 165 -2.41 20.07 -14.77
N ARG A 166 -2.95 19.01 -15.37
CA ARG A 166 -3.29 17.75 -14.69
C ARG A 166 -2.06 17.14 -14.02
N LEU A 167 -0.92 17.05 -14.73
CA LEU A 167 0.31 16.50 -14.18
C LEU A 167 0.89 17.37 -13.07
N GLY A 168 0.83 18.70 -13.24
CA GLY A 168 1.24 19.65 -12.20
C GLY A 168 0.42 19.50 -10.92
N GLU A 169 -0.90 19.37 -11.02
CA GLU A 169 -1.80 19.17 -9.88
C GLU A 169 -1.53 17.84 -9.16
N LEU A 170 -1.33 16.75 -9.90
CA LEU A 170 -1.03 15.44 -9.32
C LEU A 170 0.31 15.41 -8.58
N LEU A 171 1.34 16.06 -9.14
CA LEU A 171 2.65 16.22 -8.49
C LEU A 171 2.54 17.09 -7.24
N LEU A 172 1.76 18.18 -7.28
CA LEU A 172 1.53 19.04 -6.12
C LEU A 172 0.77 18.30 -5.02
N GLN A 173 -0.23 17.50 -5.36
CA GLN A 173 -0.94 16.64 -4.41
C GLN A 173 0.00 15.58 -3.80
N ALA A 174 0.96 15.05 -4.54
CA ALA A 174 1.98 14.15 -4.01
C ALA A 174 2.90 14.87 -3.00
N LEU A 175 3.32 16.11 -3.27
CA LEU A 175 4.08 16.94 -2.33
C LEU A 175 3.30 17.17 -1.02
N LEU A 176 2.04 17.56 -1.12
CA LEU A 176 1.19 17.78 0.07
C LEU A 176 1.03 16.50 0.90
N ARG A 177 0.92 15.33 0.25
CA ARG A 177 0.87 14.03 0.95
C ARG A 177 2.17 13.73 1.67
N LEU A 178 3.32 14.00 1.05
CA LEU A 178 4.64 13.83 1.68
C LEU A 178 4.85 14.78 2.86
N ASP A 179 4.38 16.02 2.76
CA ASP A 179 4.46 17.02 3.84
C ASP A 179 3.51 16.73 5.01
N ALA A 180 2.35 16.13 4.73
CA ALA A 180 1.38 15.73 5.76
C ALA A 180 1.88 14.58 6.65
N ILE A 181 2.92 13.86 6.23
CA ILE A 181 3.60 12.87 7.09
C ILE A 181 4.26 13.66 8.22
N THR A 182 3.99 13.33 9.48
CA THR A 182 4.62 14.01 10.63
C THR A 182 5.78 13.17 11.14
N THR A 183 6.97 13.77 11.26
CA THR A 183 8.15 13.14 11.88
C THR A 183 8.28 13.70 13.28
N GLU A 184 7.90 12.92 14.30
CA GLU A 184 8.05 13.31 15.69
C GLU A 184 9.45 12.94 16.20
N GLY A 185 10.08 13.81 17.01
CA GLY A 185 11.32 13.49 17.74
C GLY A 185 12.60 13.36 16.90
N GLU A 186 13.43 12.36 17.20
CA GLU A 186 14.78 12.09 16.66
C GLU A 186 14.79 11.15 15.44
N TRP A 187 13.72 11.12 14.62
CA TRP A 187 13.68 10.25 13.44
C TRP A 187 14.43 10.86 12.25
N GLU A 188 15.76 10.85 12.34
CA GLU A 188 16.65 11.40 11.32
C GLU A 188 16.50 10.69 9.97
N ASP A 189 16.29 9.36 9.96
CA ASP A 189 16.13 8.61 8.72
C ASP A 189 14.82 8.99 8.04
N ALA A 190 13.72 9.12 8.79
CA ALA A 190 12.44 9.55 8.23
C ALA A 190 12.47 11.01 7.72
N ARG A 191 13.21 11.91 8.38
CA ARG A 191 13.42 13.28 7.89
C ARG A 191 14.24 13.31 6.62
N ARG A 192 15.35 12.55 6.58
CA ARG A 192 16.22 12.43 5.41
C ARG A 192 15.44 11.86 4.22
N GLU A 193 14.67 10.81 4.45
CA GLU A 193 13.85 10.16 3.43
C GLU A 193 12.79 11.11 2.88
N ARG A 194 12.07 11.84 3.76
CA ARG A 194 11.08 12.83 3.31
C ARG A 194 11.73 13.91 2.45
N LYS A 195 12.86 14.45 2.90
CA LYS A 195 13.58 15.49 2.15
C LYS A 195 14.04 14.98 0.78
N GLY A 196 14.49 13.72 0.72
CA GLY A 196 14.83 13.04 -0.53
C GLY A 196 13.62 12.93 -1.46
N ALA A 197 12.50 12.42 -0.94
CA ALA A 197 11.25 12.27 -1.69
C ALA A 197 10.72 13.62 -2.21
N VAL A 198 10.67 14.64 -1.36
CA VAL A 198 10.22 16.00 -1.74
C VAL A 198 11.12 16.57 -2.82
N LYS A 199 12.44 16.43 -2.69
CA LYS A 199 13.39 16.93 -3.69
C LYS A 199 13.20 16.25 -5.05
N GLU A 200 12.90 14.95 -5.07
CA GLU A 200 12.66 14.21 -6.31
C GLU A 200 11.35 14.63 -6.98
N VAL A 201 10.25 14.77 -6.22
CA VAL A 201 8.98 15.26 -6.77
C VAL A 201 9.11 16.71 -7.27
N GLN A 202 9.84 17.57 -6.54
CA GLN A 202 10.14 18.93 -7.02
C GLN A 202 10.96 18.92 -8.31
N ALA A 203 11.98 18.06 -8.43
CA ALA A 203 12.76 17.93 -9.65
C ALA A 203 11.90 17.50 -10.86
N LEU A 204 10.92 16.61 -10.66
CA LEU A 204 9.95 16.25 -11.70
C LEU A 204 9.07 17.43 -12.10
N LEU A 205 8.59 18.20 -11.13
CA LEU A 205 7.77 19.39 -11.37
C LEU A 205 8.56 20.48 -12.12
N ASP A 206 9.81 20.73 -11.73
CA ASP A 206 10.73 21.63 -12.42
C ASP A 206 11.00 21.19 -13.86
N ARG A 207 11.15 19.88 -14.10
CA ARG A 207 11.34 19.31 -15.43
C ARG A 207 10.09 19.50 -16.31
N LEU A 208 8.91 19.23 -15.76
CA LEU A 208 7.62 19.42 -16.41
C LEU A 208 7.41 20.89 -16.81
N ASP A 209 7.60 21.81 -15.86
CA ASP A 209 7.46 23.25 -16.09
C ASP A 209 8.53 23.80 -17.04
N GLY A 210 9.76 23.31 -16.91
CA GLY A 210 10.87 23.67 -17.79
C GLY A 210 10.58 23.33 -19.25
N GLY A 211 10.13 22.10 -19.52
CA GLY A 211 9.74 21.68 -20.86
C GLY A 211 8.59 22.51 -21.44
N TRP A 212 7.58 22.79 -20.62
CA TRP A 212 6.44 23.63 -21.03
C TRP A 212 6.84 25.07 -21.35
N ARG A 213 7.69 25.70 -20.52
CA ARG A 213 8.20 27.06 -20.74
C ARG A 213 9.07 27.13 -21.98
N ALA A 214 9.94 26.15 -22.22
CA ALA A 214 10.78 26.08 -23.42
C ALA A 214 9.92 26.04 -24.69
N ARG A 215 8.86 25.22 -24.71
CA ARG A 215 7.93 25.16 -25.84
C ARG A 215 7.14 26.46 -26.05
N LYS A 216 6.72 27.14 -24.99
CA LYS A 216 6.09 28.47 -25.11
C LYS A 216 7.06 29.50 -25.68
N ALA A 217 8.32 29.50 -25.24
CA ALA A 217 9.35 30.43 -25.71
C ALA A 217 9.71 30.22 -27.20
N GLN A 218 9.70 28.97 -27.69
CA GLN A 218 9.91 28.67 -29.12
C GLN A 218 8.79 29.19 -30.04
N ARG A 219 7.65 29.60 -29.47
CA ARG A 219 6.44 29.99 -30.21
C ARG A 219 6.06 31.46 -30.04
N ALA A 220 6.72 32.18 -29.14
CA ALA A 220 6.56 33.62 -28.93
C ALA A 220 7.53 34.38 -29.86
#